data_AF-A0A7V9RIS4-F1
#
_entry.id   AF-A0A7V9RIS4-F1
#
_cell.length_a   1.000
_cell.length_b   1.000
_cell.length_c   1.000
_cell.angle_alpha   90.00
_cell.angle_beta   90.00
_cell.angle_gamma   90.00
#
_symmetry.space_group_name_H-M   'P 1'
#
loop_
_entity.id
_entity.type
_entity.pdbx_description
1 polymer ?
#
loop_
_entity_poly.entity_id
_entity_poly.type
_entity_poly.pdbx_seq_one_letter_code
_entity_poly.pdbx_strand_id
1 'polypeptide(L)'
;MPRFRRSSAPAASDLRRERRALLLLREERLRDLGGLTLEMYRRDHFNETLVVERCAELVSLEARISEIDALVSGARGLRRREGAICACGAPLLIGARFCPSCGRELTTDEPGEAVAG
;
A
#
# COMPACT_ATOMS: atom_id res chain seq x y z
N MET A 1 -15.94 29.91 16.52
CA MET A 1 -14.86 28.92 16.27
C MET A 1 -15.05 28.29 14.89
N PRO A 2 -14.05 28.30 14.00
CA PRO A 2 -14.20 27.69 12.68
C PRO A 2 -14.07 26.17 12.81
N ARG A 3 -15.08 25.44 12.34
CA ARG A 3 -15.04 23.97 12.23
C ARG A 3 -14.25 23.62 10.98
N PHE A 4 -13.03 23.12 11.13
CA PHE A 4 -12.34 22.45 10.03
C PHE A 4 -13.17 21.23 9.60
N ARG A 5 -13.84 21.33 8.44
CA ARG A 5 -14.34 20.15 7.74
C ARG A 5 -13.10 19.32 7.42
N ARG A 6 -12.92 18.19 8.10
CA ARG A 6 -12.02 17.15 7.63
C ARG A 6 -12.58 16.75 6.27
N SER A 7 -11.94 17.22 5.19
CA SER A 7 -12.09 16.59 3.88
C SER A 7 -11.83 15.11 4.12
N SER A 8 -12.85 14.29 3.90
CA SER A 8 -12.80 12.85 4.14
C SER A 8 -11.74 12.28 3.21
N ALA A 9 -10.52 12.09 3.69
CA ALA A 9 -9.54 11.27 3.01
C ALA A 9 -10.22 9.93 2.66
N PRO A 10 -9.96 9.34 1.48
CA PRO A 10 -10.59 8.09 1.07
C PRO A 10 -10.40 7.04 2.15
N ALA A 11 -11.45 6.26 2.42
CA ALA A 11 -11.36 5.23 3.45
C ALA A 11 -10.30 4.20 3.04
N ALA A 12 -9.55 3.68 4.01
CA ALA A 12 -8.51 2.70 3.73
C ALA A 12 -9.04 1.41 3.04
N SER A 13 -10.33 1.11 3.16
CA SER A 13 -11.02 0.05 2.41
C SER A 13 -11.12 0.35 0.91
N ASP A 14 -11.41 1.59 0.56
CA ASP A 14 -11.62 2.03 -0.82
C ASP A 14 -10.29 2.01 -1.57
N LEU A 15 -9.23 2.53 -0.93
CA LEU A 15 -7.86 2.44 -1.43
C LEU A 15 -7.42 0.99 -1.68
N ARG A 16 -7.75 0.07 -0.77
CA ARG A 16 -7.45 -1.38 -0.97
C ARG A 16 -8.25 -1.98 -2.12
N ARG A 17 -9.49 -1.55 -2.34
CA ARG A 17 -10.31 -2.02 -3.46
C ARG A 17 -9.78 -1.49 -4.78
N GLU A 18 -9.46 -0.20 -4.84
CA GLU A 18 -8.83 0.45 -5.99
C GLU A 18 -7.51 -0.24 -6.36
N ARG A 19 -6.63 -0.49 -5.38
CA ARG A 19 -5.37 -1.20 -5.60
C ARG A 19 -5.56 -2.56 -6.27
N ARG A 20 -6.52 -3.37 -5.79
CA ARG A 20 -6.81 -4.68 -6.37
C ARG A 20 -7.29 -4.56 -7.82
N ALA A 21 -8.15 -3.59 -8.11
CA ALA A 21 -8.62 -3.35 -9.46
C ALA A 21 -7.47 -2.93 -10.40
N LEU A 22 -6.58 -2.05 -9.94
CA LEU A 22 -5.42 -1.61 -10.71
C LEU A 22 -4.41 -2.73 -10.97
N LEU A 23 -4.21 -3.65 -10.02
CA LEU A 23 -3.35 -4.82 -10.23
C LEU A 23 -3.88 -5.72 -11.35
N LEU A 24 -5.19 -6.01 -11.35
CA LEU A 24 -5.82 -6.81 -12.40
C LEU A 24 -5.71 -6.11 -13.76
N LEU A 25 -5.96 -4.80 -13.80
CA LEU A 25 -5.81 -4.02 -15.02
C LEU A 25 -4.37 -4.00 -15.53
N ARG A 26 -3.37 -3.86 -14.64
CA ARG A 26 -1.95 -3.93 -15.00
C ARG A 26 -1.63 -5.28 -15.65
N GLU A 27 -2.09 -6.38 -15.06
CA GLU A 27 -1.86 -7.73 -15.59
C GLU A 27 -2.53 -7.94 -16.96
N GLU A 28 -3.72 -7.39 -17.17
CA GLU A 28 -4.39 -7.36 -18.48
C GLU A 28 -3.55 -6.59 -19.50
N ARG A 29 -3.17 -5.34 -19.20
CA ARG A 29 -2.40 -4.50 -20.13
C ARG A 29 -1.02 -5.05 -20.44
N LEU A 30 -0.38 -5.72 -19.49
CA LEU A 30 0.90 -6.39 -19.72
C LEU A 30 0.74 -7.57 -20.69
N ARG A 31 -0.34 -8.35 -20.55
CA ARG A 31 -0.65 -9.43 -21.51
C ARG A 31 -0.97 -8.89 -22.89
N ASP A 32 -1.74 -7.80 -22.98
CA ASP A 32 -2.08 -7.15 -24.25
C ASP A 32 -0.84 -6.60 -24.96
N LEU A 33 0.09 -5.98 -24.21
CA LEU A 33 1.36 -5.51 -24.74
C LEU A 33 2.20 -6.67 -25.32
N GLY A 34 2.24 -7.81 -24.62
CA GLY A 34 2.89 -9.03 -25.11
C GLY A 34 2.24 -9.55 -26.40
N GLY A 35 0.91 -9.57 -26.47
CA GLY A 35 0.18 -9.95 -27.68
C GLY A 35 0.45 -9.01 -28.85
N LEU A 36 0.44 -7.70 -28.58
CA LEU A 36 0.72 -6.67 -29.57
C LEU A 36 2.13 -6.80 -30.15
N THR A 37 3.14 -6.95 -29.28
CA THR A 37 4.54 -7.10 -29.70
C THR A 37 4.77 -8.40 -30.49
N LEU A 38 4.11 -9.49 -30.11
CA LEU A 38 4.12 -10.73 -30.88
C LEU A 38 3.49 -10.55 -32.28
N GLU A 39 2.35 -9.86 -32.38
CA GLU A 39 1.69 -9.59 -33.66
C GLU A 39 2.52 -8.66 -34.56
N MET A 40 3.20 -7.66 -33.99
CA MET A 40 4.16 -6.81 -34.72
C MET A 40 5.31 -7.63 -35.30
N TYR A 41 5.89 -8.52 -34.49
CA TYR A 41 6.96 -9.42 -34.94
C TYR A 41 6.51 -10.34 -36.07
N ARG A 42 5.35 -10.99 -35.92
CA ARG A 42 4.80 -11.91 -36.95
C ARG A 42 4.55 -11.24 -38.30
N ARG A 43 4.28 -9.92 -38.29
CA ARG A 43 4.00 -9.13 -39.49
C ARG A 43 5.23 -8.38 -40.02
N ASP A 44 6.38 -8.54 -39.36
CA ASP A 44 7.62 -7.81 -39.64
C ASP A 44 7.44 -6.28 -39.71
N HIS A 45 6.52 -5.76 -38.89
CA HIS A 45 6.26 -4.33 -38.79
C HIS A 45 6.25 -3.91 -37.33
N PHE A 46 7.40 -3.41 -36.89
CA PHE A 46 7.55 -2.87 -35.55
C PHE A 46 7.18 -1.38 -35.51
N ASN A 47 6.35 -1.01 -34.54
CA ASN A 47 6.00 0.39 -34.27
C ASN A 47 6.42 0.74 -32.85
N GLU A 48 7.62 1.31 -32.73
CA GLU A 48 8.21 1.68 -31.45
C GLU A 48 7.37 2.70 -30.68
N THR A 49 6.83 3.71 -31.37
CA THR A 49 5.98 4.75 -30.76
C THR A 49 4.80 4.14 -30.02
N LEU A 50 4.09 3.20 -30.65
CA LEU A 50 2.96 2.53 -30.02
C LEU A 50 3.39 1.69 -28.80
N VAL A 51 4.54 1.02 -28.86
CA VAL A 51 5.08 0.28 -27.71
C VAL A 51 5.39 1.23 -26.55
N VAL A 52 6.06 2.35 -26.82
CA VAL A 52 6.38 3.36 -25.81
C VAL A 52 5.12 3.92 -25.16
N GLU A 53 4.09 4.24 -25.93
CA GLU A 53 2.79 4.71 -25.41
C GLU A 53 2.15 3.68 -24.46
N ARG A 54 2.12 2.40 -24.84
CA ARG A 54 1.56 1.33 -24.00
C ARG A 54 2.37 1.07 -22.74
N CYS A 55 3.70 1.16 -22.83
CA CYS A 55 4.57 1.11 -21.66
C CYS A 55 4.32 2.29 -20.72
N ALA A 56 4.11 3.50 -21.24
CA ALA A 56 3.79 4.67 -20.42
C ALA A 56 2.45 4.50 -19.67
N GLU A 57 1.43 3.93 -20.32
CA GLU A 57 0.17 3.55 -19.64
C GLU A 57 0.42 2.58 -18.47
N LEU A 58 1.21 1.52 -18.68
CA LEU A 58 1.57 0.56 -17.63
C LEU A 58 2.33 1.21 -16.48
N VAL A 59 3.32 2.05 -16.77
CA VAL A 59 4.10 2.78 -15.76
C VAL A 59 3.19 3.70 -14.93
N SER A 60 2.19 4.32 -15.55
CA SER A 60 1.21 5.15 -14.83
C SER A 60 0.36 4.32 -13.84
N LEU A 61 -0.05 3.11 -14.22
CA LEU A 61 -0.78 2.19 -13.35
C LEU A 61 0.10 1.75 -12.17
N GLU A 62 1.35 1.41 -12.43
CA GLU A 62 2.33 1.04 -11.39
C GLU A 62 2.59 2.17 -10.41
N ALA A 63 2.75 3.40 -10.90
CA ALA A 63 2.92 4.58 -10.07
C ALA A 63 1.72 4.79 -9.14
N ARG A 64 0.49 4.65 -9.66
CA ARG A 64 -0.73 4.76 -8.85
C ARG A 64 -0.84 3.65 -7.80
N ILE A 65 -0.49 2.41 -8.15
CA ILE A 65 -0.46 1.30 -7.19
C ILE A 65 0.53 1.61 -6.05
N SER A 66 1.72 2.09 -6.40
CA SER A 66 2.75 2.47 -5.43
C SER A 66 2.30 3.60 -4.50
N GLU A 67 1.64 4.63 -5.05
CA GLU A 67 1.05 5.73 -4.28
C GLU A 67 0.03 5.20 -3.25
N ILE A 68 -0.88 4.31 -3.69
CA ILE A 68 -1.88 3.71 -2.80
C ILE A 68 -1.21 2.89 -1.70
N ASP A 69 -0.15 2.13 -2.02
CA ASP A 69 0.60 1.35 -1.04
C ASP A 69 1.27 2.23 0.02
N ALA A 70 1.81 3.38 -0.38
CA ALA A 70 2.34 4.37 0.54
C ALA A 70 1.24 4.95 1.45
N LEU A 71 0.08 5.29 0.89
CA LEU A 71 -1.06 5.83 1.66
C LEU A 71 -1.61 4.82 2.67
N VAL A 72 -1.79 3.56 2.27
CA VAL A 72 -2.29 2.48 3.14
C VAL A 72 -1.29 2.17 4.25
N SER A 73 0.01 2.13 3.92
CA SER A 73 1.07 1.90 4.90
C SER A 73 1.21 3.06 5.89
N GLY A 74 1.15 4.30 5.40
CA GLY A 74 1.14 5.51 6.23
C GLY A 74 -0.05 5.52 7.21
N ALA A 75 -1.27 5.24 6.72
CA ALA A 75 -2.46 5.17 7.56
C ALA A 75 -2.36 4.09 8.65
N ARG A 76 -1.72 2.94 8.38
CA ARG A 76 -1.44 1.92 9.40
C ARG A 76 -0.42 2.41 10.42
N GLY A 77 0.64 3.08 9.96
CA GLY A 77 1.66 3.68 10.82
C GLY A 77 1.07 4.70 11.80
N LEU A 78 0.21 5.61 11.33
CA LEU A 78 -0.47 6.58 12.20
C LEU A 78 -1.37 5.89 13.24
N ARG A 79 -2.20 4.91 12.86
CA ARG A 79 -3.02 4.18 13.84
C ARG A 79 -2.20 3.43 14.89
N ARG A 80 -1.07 2.83 14.50
CA ARG A 80 -0.15 2.19 15.44
C ARG A 80 0.44 3.20 16.44
N ARG A 81 0.66 4.45 16.01
CA ARG A 81 1.13 5.54 16.87
C ARG A 81 0.06 6.08 17.82
N GLU A 82 -1.19 6.11 17.40
CA GLU A 82 -2.31 6.67 18.18
C GLU A 82 -2.80 5.74 19.32
N GLY A 83 -2.39 4.47 19.36
CA GLY A 83 -3.06 3.45 20.18
C GLY A 83 -2.29 2.87 21.37
N ALA A 84 -1.04 3.24 21.62
CA ALA A 84 -0.26 2.59 22.69
C ALA A 84 -0.38 3.40 23.99
N ILE A 85 -1.45 3.19 24.76
CA ILE A 85 -1.59 3.73 26.12
C ILE A 85 -1.33 2.59 27.09
N CYS A 86 -0.45 2.82 28.07
CA CYS A 86 -0.18 1.86 29.13
C CYS A 86 -1.42 1.69 30.03
N ALA A 87 -1.56 0.56 30.72
CA ALA A 87 -2.59 0.36 31.75
C ALA A 87 -2.56 1.44 32.87
N CYS A 88 -1.43 2.14 33.05
CA CYS A 88 -1.33 3.27 33.97
C CYS A 88 -1.84 4.61 33.40
N GLY A 89 -2.28 4.64 32.13
CA GLY A 89 -2.76 5.83 31.43
C GLY A 89 -1.68 6.62 30.69
N ALA A 90 -0.40 6.26 30.81
CA ALA A 90 0.69 6.95 30.13
C ALA A 90 0.78 6.59 28.64
N PRO A 91 1.03 7.56 27.74
CA PRO A 91 1.31 7.28 26.34
C PRO A 91 2.64 6.53 26.21
N LEU A 92 2.64 5.47 25.42
CA LEU A 92 3.81 4.63 25.16
C LEU A 92 4.53 5.13 23.91
N LEU A 93 5.85 5.16 24.00
CA LEU A 93 6.71 5.46 22.87
C LEU A 93 6.73 4.28 21.89
N ILE A 94 6.91 4.57 20.61
CA ILE A 94 7.00 3.56 19.55
C ILE A 94 8.19 2.63 19.86
N GLY A 95 7.94 1.33 19.97
CA GLY A 95 8.99 0.34 20.26
C GLY A 95 9.45 0.31 21.73
N ALA A 96 8.74 0.98 22.64
CA ALA A 96 9.02 0.89 24.07
C ALA A 96 8.80 -0.54 24.57
N ARG A 97 9.84 -1.15 25.17
CA ARG A 97 9.74 -2.43 25.89
C ARG A 97 9.21 -2.24 27.32
N PHE A 98 9.30 -1.02 27.86
CA PHE A 98 8.87 -0.65 29.22
C PHE A 98 8.14 0.69 29.19
N CYS A 99 7.15 0.87 30.05
CA CYS A 99 6.46 2.14 30.21
C CYS A 99 7.38 3.20 30.85
N PRO A 100 7.55 4.39 30.26
CA PRO A 100 8.41 5.44 30.82
C PRO A 100 7.86 6.06 32.11
N SER A 101 6.57 5.88 32.40
CA SER A 101 5.93 6.47 33.59
C SER A 101 5.83 5.50 34.77
N CYS A 102 5.67 4.20 34.53
CA CYS A 102 5.44 3.23 35.60
C CYS A 102 6.42 2.03 35.59
N GLY A 103 7.33 1.96 34.62
CA GLY A 103 8.36 0.91 34.52
C GLY A 103 7.84 -0.47 34.11
N ARG A 104 6.55 -0.63 33.84
CA ARG A 104 5.93 -1.91 33.48
C ARG A 104 6.41 -2.41 32.11
N GLU A 105 6.80 -3.68 32.03
CA GLU A 105 7.13 -4.32 30.76
C GLU A 105 5.90 -4.39 29.84
N LEU A 106 6.12 -4.07 28.58
CA LEU A 106 5.11 -4.10 27.53
C LEU A 106 5.40 -5.35 26.72
N THR A 107 4.77 -6.46 27.08
CA THR A 107 4.93 -7.73 26.36
C THR A 107 4.60 -7.48 24.89
N THR A 108 5.63 -7.59 24.05
CA THR A 108 5.50 -7.46 22.61
C THR A 108 5.02 -8.82 22.12
N ASP A 109 3.71 -8.99 21.97
CA ASP A 109 3.20 -10.13 21.19
C ASP A 109 3.58 -9.87 19.72
N GLU A 110 4.73 -10.43 19.33
CA GLU A 110 5.08 -10.71 17.94
C GLU A 110 3.99 -11.62 17.34
N PRO A 111 3.48 -11.34 16.13
CA PRO A 111 2.68 -12.31 15.41
C PRO A 111 3.58 -13.38 14.77
N GLY A 112 3.70 -14.54 15.43
CA GLY A 112 3.92 -15.83 14.77
C GLY A 112 5.27 -16.52 14.98
N GLU A 113 5.26 -17.67 15.67
CA GLU A 113 6.10 -18.83 15.34
C GLU A 113 5.30 -20.11 15.65
N ALA A 114 5.15 -20.96 14.64
CA ALA A 114 4.44 -22.22 14.69
C ALA A 114 5.15 -23.22 15.61
N VAL A 115 4.40 -23.84 16.52
CA VAL A 115 4.86 -25.02 17.26
C VAL A 115 4.46 -26.24 16.45
N ALA A 116 5.45 -26.88 15.82
CA ALA A 116 5.33 -28.23 15.30
C ALA A 116 5.20 -29.20 16.48
N GLY A 117 4.20 -30.07 16.40
CA GLY A 117 4.07 -31.32 17.15
C GLY A 117 3.80 -32.44 16.16
#